data_AF-A0A7W1UBX7-F1
#
_entry.id   AF-A0A7W1UBX7-F1
#
_cell.length_a   1.000
_cell.length_b   1.000
_cell.length_c   1.000
_cell.angle_alpha   90.00
_cell.angle_beta   90.00
_cell.angle_gamma   90.00
#
_symmetry.space_group_name_H-M   'P 1'
#
loop_
_entity.id
_entity.type
_entity.pdbx_description
1 polymer ?
#
loop_
_entity_poly.entity_id
_entity_poly.type
_entity_poly.pdbx_seq_one_letter_code
_entity_poly.pdbx_strand_id
1 'polypeptide(L)'
;MKGGTKKNTANNQFSLQGQTVFFRVGFNVPIGKNGQVSHDTRIRQTVPTFRFAMEQGAKIILASHLGRPKGKVDSSLSLEPVRNCLSGLLNHDVNFASDCVGTEVEGQVKKLSSGEVLLLENLRFHQEEEANDVEFAQA
;
A
#
# COMPACT_ATOMS: atom_id res chain seq x y z
N MET A 1 -31.45 10.12 -9.86
CA MET A 1 -30.60 11.28 -9.51
C MET A 1 -29.15 10.86 -9.65
N LYS A 2 -28.39 11.49 -10.56
CA LYS A 2 -26.96 11.18 -10.76
C LYS A 2 -26.16 11.82 -9.62
N GLY A 3 -25.82 11.04 -8.60
CA GLY A 3 -24.91 11.46 -7.54
C GLY A 3 -23.49 11.48 -8.09
N GLY A 4 -23.05 12.63 -8.61
CA GLY A 4 -21.66 12.85 -8.99
C GLY A 4 -20.80 12.87 -7.73
N THR A 5 -19.97 11.84 -7.53
CA THR A 5 -18.96 11.83 -6.49
C THR A 5 -17.95 12.93 -6.77
N LYS A 6 -17.91 13.97 -5.91
CA LYS A 6 -16.80 14.91 -5.91
C LYS A 6 -15.54 14.12 -5.57
N LYS A 7 -14.62 14.00 -6.52
CA LYS A 7 -13.27 13.51 -6.24
C LYS A 7 -12.54 14.61 -5.48
N ASN A 8 -12.26 14.39 -4.20
CA ASN A 8 -11.33 15.23 -3.47
C ASN A 8 -9.93 14.87 -3.95
N THR A 9 -9.39 15.65 -4.88
CA THR A 9 -7.99 15.57 -5.26
C THR A 9 -7.15 16.09 -4.11
N ALA A 10 -5.95 15.54 -3.88
CA ALA A 10 -4.99 16.05 -2.91
C ALA A 10 -4.40 17.42 -3.37
N ASN A 11 -5.27 18.41 -3.57
CA ASN A 11 -4.94 19.76 -3.99
C ASN A 11 -4.94 20.64 -2.74
N ASN A 12 -3.79 20.75 -2.06
CA ASN A 12 -3.40 21.78 -1.08
C ASN A 12 -4.36 22.20 0.05
N GLN A 13 -5.50 21.51 0.25
CA GLN A 13 -6.49 21.87 1.28
C GLN A 13 -6.29 21.13 2.61
N PHE A 14 -5.42 20.11 2.66
CA PHE A 14 -5.17 19.32 3.86
C PHE A 14 -3.68 19.26 4.17
N SER A 15 -3.31 19.59 5.40
CA SER A 15 -1.95 19.37 5.90
C SER A 15 -1.75 17.88 6.14
N LEU A 16 -0.67 17.31 5.60
CA LEU A 16 -0.30 15.92 5.82
C LEU A 16 0.69 15.74 6.98
N GLN A 17 1.18 16.84 7.57
CA GLN A 17 2.19 16.79 8.61
C GLN A 17 1.70 16.00 9.82
N GLY A 18 2.39 14.89 10.13
CA GLY A 18 2.05 13.99 11.23
C GLY A 18 0.81 13.12 11.00
N GLN A 19 0.11 13.31 9.87
CA GLN A 19 -1.08 12.54 9.54
C GLN A 19 -0.70 11.16 9.02
N THR A 20 -1.48 10.16 9.41
CA THR A 20 -1.40 8.82 8.83
C THR A 20 -2.31 8.75 7.62
N VAL A 21 -1.75 8.37 6.47
CA VAL A 21 -2.44 8.37 5.18
C VAL A 21 -2.40 6.97 4.58
N PHE A 22 -3.58 6.41 4.36
CA PHE A 22 -3.76 5.13 3.70
C PHE A 22 -3.91 5.31 2.19
N PHE A 23 -3.07 4.63 1.41
CA PHE A 23 -3.11 4.63 -0.05
C PHE A 23 -3.46 3.23 -0.58
N ARG A 24 -4.62 3.12 -1.23
CA ARG A 24 -4.95 1.96 -2.07
C ARG A 24 -4.28 2.11 -3.43
N VAL A 25 -3.31 1.25 -3.74
CA VAL A 25 -2.42 1.40 -4.90
C VAL A 25 -2.48 0.18 -5.82
N GLY A 26 -2.20 0.39 -7.11
CA GLY A 26 -2.28 -0.65 -8.14
C GLY A 26 -0.96 -1.35 -8.41
N PHE A 27 -0.41 -2.10 -7.45
CA PHE A 27 0.84 -2.86 -7.58
C PHE A 27 0.65 -4.30 -8.05
N ASN A 28 -0.43 -4.57 -8.78
CA ASN A 28 -0.57 -5.82 -9.51
C ASN A 28 0.38 -5.82 -10.72
N VAL A 29 1.65 -6.17 -10.47
CA VAL A 29 2.77 -6.17 -11.42
C VAL A 29 3.27 -7.59 -11.68
N PRO A 30 3.85 -7.88 -12.84
CA PRO A 30 4.41 -9.20 -13.08
C PRO A 30 5.66 -9.43 -12.22
N ILE A 31 5.74 -10.60 -11.60
CA ILE A 31 6.93 -11.10 -10.90
C ILE A 31 7.68 -12.05 -11.84
N GLY A 32 8.97 -11.81 -12.01
CA GLY A 32 9.86 -12.64 -12.82
C GLY A 32 10.20 -13.95 -12.13
N LYS A 33 10.81 -14.88 -12.89
CA LYS A 33 11.24 -16.20 -12.37
C LYS A 33 12.27 -16.12 -11.24
N ASN A 34 12.97 -14.99 -11.12
CA ASN A 34 13.93 -14.70 -10.05
C ASN A 34 13.26 -14.14 -8.77
N GLY A 35 11.93 -14.09 -8.71
CA GLY A 35 11.18 -13.55 -7.57
C GLY A 35 11.19 -12.02 -7.49
N GLN A 36 11.62 -11.32 -8.53
CA GLN A 36 11.69 -9.84 -8.55
C GLN A 36 10.64 -9.25 -9.49
N VAL A 37 10.29 -7.97 -9.29
CA VAL A 37 9.41 -7.24 -10.21
C VAL A 37 10.06 -7.19 -11.60
N SER A 38 9.39 -7.71 -12.63
CA SER A 38 9.93 -7.72 -13.99
C SER A 38 9.57 -6.45 -14.78
N HIS A 39 8.41 -5.85 -14.51
CA HIS A 39 7.97 -4.56 -15.08
C HIS A 39 7.40 -3.66 -13.99
N ASP A 40 8.05 -2.52 -13.76
CA ASP A 40 7.81 -1.65 -12.60
C ASP A 40 7.04 -0.35 -12.93
N THR A 41 6.51 -0.20 -14.15
CA THR A 41 5.86 1.03 -14.63
C THR A 41 4.77 1.52 -13.66
N ARG A 42 3.95 0.60 -13.14
CA ARG A 42 2.90 0.91 -12.16
C ARG A 42 3.45 1.45 -10.84
N ILE A 43 4.60 0.94 -10.40
CA ILE A 43 5.27 1.39 -9.16
C ILE A 43 5.90 2.76 -9.39
N ARG A 44 6.61 2.96 -10.51
CA ARG A 44 7.22 4.26 -10.86
C ARG A 44 6.19 5.38 -10.93
N GLN A 45 4.99 5.10 -11.42
CA GLN A 45 3.90 6.08 -11.52
C GLN A 45 3.42 6.60 -10.16
N THR A 46 3.58 5.85 -9.07
CA THR A 46 3.17 6.28 -7.72
C THR A 46 4.26 7.05 -6.96
N VAL A 47 5.52 6.93 -7.39
CA VAL A 47 6.68 7.54 -6.71
C VAL A 47 6.52 9.05 -6.47
N PRO A 48 6.08 9.88 -7.44
CA PRO A 48 5.91 11.32 -7.20
C PRO A 48 4.92 11.63 -6.07
N THR A 49 3.84 10.85 -5.98
CA THR A 49 2.82 11.01 -4.94
C THR A 49 3.38 10.69 -3.55
N PHE A 50 4.14 9.61 -3.43
CA PHE A 50 4.72 9.25 -2.14
C PHE A 50 5.82 10.21 -1.71
N ARG A 51 6.70 10.64 -2.63
CA ARG A 51 7.69 11.67 -2.32
C ARG A 51 7.04 12.94 -1.80
N PHE A 52 5.99 13.41 -2.48
CA PHE A 52 5.22 14.56 -1.99
C PHE A 52 4.66 14.33 -0.58
N ALA A 53 4.02 13.20 -0.33
CA ALA A 53 3.47 12.90 1.00
C ALA A 53 4.56 12.79 2.09
N MET A 54 5.72 12.20 1.77
CA MET A 54 6.87 12.11 2.67
C MET A 54 7.43 13.50 2.98
N GLU A 55 7.61 14.36 1.98
CA GLU A 55 8.06 15.75 2.14
C GLU A 55 7.09 16.59 2.98
N GLN A 56 5.79 16.29 2.93
CA GLN A 56 4.77 16.91 3.78
C GLN A 56 4.68 16.29 5.17
N GLY A 57 5.59 15.37 5.54
CA GLY A 57 5.66 14.76 6.87
C GLY A 57 4.55 13.74 7.16
N ALA A 58 3.93 13.18 6.13
CA ALA A 58 2.91 12.14 6.27
C ALA A 58 3.52 10.80 6.72
N LYS A 59 2.75 10.02 7.46
CA LYS A 59 3.02 8.61 7.76
C LYS A 59 2.25 7.77 6.74
N ILE A 60 2.94 7.03 5.88
CA ILE A 60 2.33 6.45 4.68
C ILE A 60 2.06 4.96 4.87
N ILE A 61 0.80 4.54 4.72
CA ILE A 61 0.41 3.12 4.67
C ILE A 61 -0.03 2.80 3.25
N LEU A 62 0.56 1.78 2.64
CA LEU A 62 0.27 1.33 1.29
C LEU A 62 -0.43 -0.02 1.34
N ALA A 63 -1.52 -0.16 0.61
CA ALA A 63 -2.25 -1.40 0.47
C ALA A 63 -2.47 -1.74 -1.00
N SER A 64 -2.10 -2.94 -1.41
CA SER A 64 -2.30 -3.41 -2.77
C SER A 64 -2.80 -4.85 -2.83
N HIS A 65 -2.97 -5.36 -4.04
CA HIS A 65 -3.16 -6.78 -4.27
C HIS A 65 -2.20 -7.22 -5.36
N LEU A 66 -1.85 -8.50 -5.33
CA LEU A 66 -1.07 -9.14 -6.37
C LEU A 66 -1.77 -10.45 -6.77
N GLY A 67 -2.06 -10.58 -8.07
CA GLY A 67 -2.76 -11.77 -8.58
C GLY A 67 -4.14 -12.00 -7.93
N ARG A 68 -4.52 -13.28 -7.84
CA ARG A 68 -5.79 -13.75 -7.25
C ARG A 68 -5.57 -15.02 -6.41
N PRO A 69 -5.09 -14.88 -5.18
CA PRO A 69 -4.86 -16.00 -4.26
C PRO A 69 -6.15 -16.64 -3.70
N LYS A 70 -7.32 -15.98 -3.87
CA LYS A 70 -8.63 -16.45 -3.39
C LYS A 70 -8.66 -16.68 -1.88
N GLY A 71 -8.18 -15.71 -1.10
CA GLY A 71 -8.21 -15.77 0.37
C GLY A 71 -7.22 -16.76 0.98
N LYS A 72 -6.14 -17.10 0.27
CA LYS A 72 -5.09 -17.99 0.75
C LYS A 72 -3.74 -17.33 0.68
N VAL A 73 -2.94 -17.47 1.73
CA VAL A 73 -1.56 -17.02 1.71
C VAL A 73 -0.78 -17.84 0.68
N ASP A 74 -0.17 -17.13 -0.28
CA ASP A 74 0.69 -17.69 -1.31
C ASP A 74 1.94 -16.82 -1.42
N SER A 75 3.08 -17.36 -1.00
CA SER A 75 4.35 -16.63 -0.98
C SER A 75 4.79 -16.13 -2.37
N SER A 76 4.34 -16.79 -3.46
CA SER A 76 4.61 -16.33 -4.83
C SER A 76 3.82 -15.07 -5.22
N LEU A 77 2.78 -14.76 -4.45
CA LEU A 77 1.92 -13.57 -4.59
C LEU A 77 2.10 -12.58 -3.43
N SER A 78 3.18 -12.69 -2.66
CA SER A 78 3.56 -11.68 -1.67
C SER A 78 3.94 -10.35 -2.32
N LEU A 79 3.71 -9.25 -1.62
CA LEU A 79 4.13 -7.90 -2.00
C LEU A 79 5.58 -7.58 -1.60
N GLU A 80 6.32 -8.49 -0.98
CA GLU A 80 7.73 -8.27 -0.61
C GLU A 80 8.63 -7.85 -1.80
N PRO A 81 8.53 -8.46 -3.01
CA PRO A 81 9.29 -8.01 -4.18
C PRO A 81 8.94 -6.58 -4.60
N VAL A 82 7.68 -6.18 -4.41
CA VAL A 82 7.19 -4.82 -4.69
C VAL A 82 7.78 -3.84 -3.69
N ARG A 83 7.83 -4.19 -2.38
CA ARG A 83 8.51 -3.39 -1.35
C ARG A 83 9.96 -3.11 -1.73
N ASN A 84 10.70 -4.15 -2.13
CA ASN A 84 12.10 -4.01 -2.51
C ASN A 84 12.28 -3.07 -3.72
N CYS A 85 11.45 -3.25 -4.75
CA CYS A 85 11.46 -2.37 -5.92
C CYS A 85 11.13 -0.91 -5.54
N LEU A 86 10.07 -0.70 -4.75
CA LEU A 86 9.64 0.63 -4.33
C LEU A 86 10.69 1.34 -3.49
N SER A 87 11.33 0.63 -2.55
CA SER A 87 12.40 1.18 -1.71
C SER A 87 13.57 1.69 -2.56
N GLY A 88 13.99 0.92 -3.58
CA GLY A 88 15.02 1.36 -4.52
C GLY A 88 14.60 2.57 -5.38
N LEU A 89 13.32 2.68 -5.75
CA LEU A 89 12.81 3.82 -6.51
C LEU A 89 12.68 5.10 -5.67
N LEU A 90 12.38 4.94 -4.38
CA LEU A 90 12.30 6.05 -3.43
C LEU A 90 13.67 6.47 -2.92
N ASN A 91 14.69 5.61 -3.00
CA ASN A 91 15.95 5.73 -2.24
C ASN A 91 15.66 5.95 -0.75
N HIS A 92 14.69 5.20 -0.23
CA HIS A 92 14.22 5.29 1.15
C HIS A 92 13.73 3.90 1.58
N ASP A 93 13.90 3.58 2.86
CA ASP A 93 13.44 2.31 3.41
C ASP A 93 11.91 2.25 3.39
N VAL A 94 11.37 1.11 2.97
CA VAL A 94 9.94 0.82 3.00
C VAL A 94 9.73 -0.35 3.94
N ASN A 95 9.08 -0.08 5.07
CA ASN A 95 8.69 -1.10 6.03
C ASN A 95 7.68 -2.07 5.40
N PHE A 96 7.65 -3.30 5.90
CA PHE A 96 6.76 -4.34 5.39
C PHE A 96 6.03 -5.04 6.53
N ALA A 97 4.70 -5.12 6.42
CA ALA A 97 3.89 -5.92 7.31
C ALA A 97 3.69 -7.32 6.73
N SER A 98 3.77 -8.35 7.58
CA SER A 98 3.51 -9.75 7.21
C SER A 98 2.03 -10.05 6.95
N ASP A 99 1.15 -9.13 7.30
CA ASP A 99 -0.29 -9.15 7.07
C ASP A 99 -0.79 -7.73 6.71
N CYS A 100 -2.08 -7.57 6.41
CA CYS A 100 -2.70 -6.29 6.17
C CYS A 100 -3.66 -5.82 7.27
N VAL A 101 -4.04 -6.71 8.19
CA VAL A 101 -4.92 -6.43 9.33
C VAL A 101 -4.40 -7.12 10.58
N GLY A 102 -4.91 -6.73 11.75
CA GLY A 102 -4.61 -7.37 13.03
C GLY A 102 -3.64 -6.60 13.93
N THR A 103 -3.48 -7.08 15.15
CA THR A 103 -2.81 -6.34 16.24
C THR A 103 -1.34 -6.04 15.97
N GLU A 104 -0.64 -6.90 15.23
CA GLU A 104 0.74 -6.67 14.83
C GLU A 104 0.84 -5.49 13.84
N VAL A 105 -0.03 -5.48 12.82
CA VAL A 105 -0.11 -4.40 11.82
C VAL A 105 -0.45 -3.08 12.50
N GLU A 106 -1.44 -3.06 13.39
CA GLU A 106 -1.76 -1.87 14.18
C GLU A 106 -0.55 -1.36 14.99
N GLY A 107 0.21 -2.28 15.58
CA GLY A 107 1.42 -1.95 16.32
C GLY A 107 2.50 -1.31 15.45
N GLN A 108 2.67 -1.81 14.23
CA GLN A 108 3.59 -1.24 13.23
C GLN A 108 3.14 0.15 12.78
N VAL A 109 1.84 0.32 12.48
CA VAL A 109 1.25 1.63 12.12
C VAL A 109 1.45 2.66 13.24
N LYS A 110 1.21 2.29 14.50
CA LYS A 110 1.39 3.17 15.67
C LYS A 110 2.84 3.63 15.84
N LYS A 111 3.82 2.80 15.45
CA LYS A 111 5.25 3.11 15.52
C LYS A 111 5.76 3.92 14.33
N LEU A 112 4.97 4.05 13.26
CA LEU A 112 5.39 4.74 12.04
C LEU A 112 5.69 6.21 12.34
N SER A 113 6.88 6.65 11.93
CA SER A 113 7.34 8.04 12.04
C SER A 113 6.97 8.85 10.81
N SER A 114 6.97 10.18 10.93
CA SER A 114 6.71 11.06 9.78
C SER A 114 7.72 10.82 8.67
N GLY A 115 7.23 10.69 7.44
CA GLY A 115 8.04 10.37 6.27
C GLY A 115 8.25 8.88 6.03
N GLU A 116 7.95 8.01 7.00
CA GLU A 116 8.10 6.56 6.82
C GLU A 116 6.94 5.96 6.02
N VAL A 117 7.27 4.87 5.33
CA VAL A 117 6.34 4.13 4.47
C VAL A 117 6.22 2.70 4.98
N LEU A 118 5.00 2.22 5.15
CA LEU A 118 4.66 0.83 5.45
C LEU A 118 3.86 0.24 4.27
N LEU A 119 4.36 -0.85 3.67
CA LEU A 119 3.59 -1.66 2.72
C LEU A 119 2.96 -2.83 3.47
N LEU A 120 1.63 -2.90 3.42
CA LEU A 120 0.85 -4.03 3.91
C LEU A 120 0.98 -5.22 2.96
N GLU A 121 0.82 -6.43 3.48
CA GLU A 121 0.77 -7.64 2.65
C GLU A 121 -0.48 -7.65 1.73
N ASN A 122 -0.48 -8.54 0.75
CA ASN A 122 -1.49 -8.69 -0.29
C ASN A 122 -2.91 -8.81 0.30
N LEU A 123 -3.76 -7.79 0.08
CA LEU A 123 -5.12 -7.77 0.62
C LEU A 123 -5.95 -9.00 0.24
N ARG A 124 -5.69 -9.61 -0.93
CA ARG A 124 -6.45 -10.78 -1.40
C ARG A 124 -6.05 -12.09 -0.71
N PHE A 125 -5.08 -12.08 0.20
CA PHE A 125 -4.88 -13.19 1.13
C PHE A 125 -6.05 -13.33 2.11
N HIS A 126 -6.86 -12.28 2.26
CA HIS A 126 -8.15 -12.30 2.92
C HIS A 126 -9.25 -12.36 1.85
N GLN A 127 -10.15 -13.34 1.95
CA GLN A 127 -11.27 -13.49 1.00
C GLN A 127 -12.27 -12.32 1.11
N GLU A 128 -12.29 -11.71 2.30
CA GLU A 128 -13.10 -10.59 2.73
C GLU A 128 -12.90 -9.36 1.81
N GLU A 129 -11.67 -9.18 1.29
CA GLU A 129 -11.35 -8.15 0.29
C GLU A 129 -12.19 -8.29 -0.99
N GLU A 130 -12.32 -9.52 -1.53
CA GLU A 130 -13.11 -9.74 -2.75
C GLU A 130 -14.62 -9.78 -2.46
N ALA A 131 -15.00 -10.07 -1.21
CA ALA A 131 -16.39 -10.03 -0.75
C ALA A 131 -16.90 -8.61 -0.44
N ASN A 132 -16.01 -7.60 -0.43
CA ASN A 132 -16.32 -6.25 0.03
C ASN A 132 -16.92 -6.27 1.45
N ASP A 133 -16.29 -7.07 2.31
CA ASP A 133 -16.72 -7.24 3.68
C ASP A 133 -16.56 -5.96 4.51
N VAL A 134 -17.55 -5.66 5.35
CA VAL A 134 -17.60 -4.42 6.12
C VAL A 134 -16.65 -4.46 7.29
N GLU A 135 -16.49 -5.60 7.95
CA GLU A 135 -15.61 -5.75 9.11
C GLU A 135 -14.15 -5.65 8.67
N PHE A 136 -13.80 -6.25 7.52
CA PHE A 136 -12.47 -6.12 6.93
C PHE A 136 -12.13 -4.68 6.52
N ALA A 137 -13.11 -3.91 6.05
CA ALA A 137 -12.90 -2.49 5.75
C ALA A 137 -12.81 -1.60 7.01
N GLN A 138 -13.32 -2.07 8.16
CA GLN A 138 -13.25 -1.37 9.44
C GLN A 138 -11.95 -1.62 10.20
N ALA A 139 -11.34 -2.79 9.97
CA ALA A 139 -10.05 -3.19 10.54
C ALA A 139 -8.88 -2.34 10.00
#